data_AF-A0A4Y6L0D2-F1
#
_entry.id   AF-A0A4Y6L0D2-F1
#
_cell.length_a   1.000
_cell.length_b   1.000
_cell.length_c   1.000
_cell.angle_alpha   90.00
_cell.angle_beta   90.00
_cell.angle_gamma   90.00
#
_symmetry.space_group_name_H-M   'P 1'
#
loop_
_entity.id
_entity.type
_entity.pdbx_description
1 polymer ?
#
loop_
_entity_poly.entity_id
_entity_poly.type
_entity_poly.pdbx_seq_one_letter_code
_entity_poly.pdbx_strand_id
1 'polypeptide(L)' 'MVAAVAERRAGFLATLRAVLWSFVGVRKRHAYDEDARTLDPRAVIVAGLIAGLIFVLTIVAVVTWVVG' A
#
# COMPACT_ATOMS: atom_id res chain seq x y z
N MET A 1 -25.26 26.77 -11.48
CA MET A 1 -23.83 27.11 -11.60
C MET A 1 -23.03 26.16 -10.72
N VAL A 2 -22.51 25.06 -11.28
CA VAL A 2 -21.58 24.16 -10.58
C VAL A 2 -20.27 24.22 -11.35
N ALA A 3 -19.23 24.75 -10.71
CA ALA A 3 -17.96 25.09 -11.32
C ALA A 3 -17.16 23.84 -11.74
N ALA A 4 -16.46 23.96 -12.87
CA ALA A 4 -15.61 22.93 -13.46
C ALA A 4 -14.52 22.45 -12.49
N VAL A 5 -14.38 21.13 -12.37
CA VAL A 5 -13.24 20.49 -11.72
C VAL A 5 -12.04 20.64 -12.65
N ALA A 6 -11.14 21.57 -12.33
CA ALA A 6 -9.88 21.71 -13.04
C ALA A 6 -9.05 20.42 -12.87
N GLU A 7 -8.72 19.75 -13.98
CA GLU A 7 -7.73 18.67 -14.03
C GLU A 7 -6.35 19.20 -13.64
N ARG A 8 -6.10 19.37 -12.35
CA ARG A 8 -4.74 19.51 -11.83
C ARG A 8 -4.09 18.14 -11.95
N ARG A 9 -3.16 17.98 -12.89
CA ARG A 9 -2.22 16.86 -12.91
C ARG A 9 -1.78 16.59 -11.48
N ALA A 10 -2.00 15.36 -11.01
CA ALA A 10 -1.48 14.89 -9.73
C ALA A 10 0.03 15.16 -9.72
N GLY A 11 0.48 16.11 -8.89
CA GLY A 11 1.90 16.43 -8.76
C GLY A 11 2.67 15.25 -8.16
N PHE A 12 4.01 15.32 -8.13
CA PHE A 12 4.86 14.31 -7.49
C PHE A 12 4.39 13.92 -6.08
N LEU A 13 3.89 14.88 -5.29
CA LEU A 13 3.26 14.65 -3.98
C LEU A 13 1.99 13.80 -4.03
N ALA A 14 1.18 13.92 -5.07
CA ALA A 14 -0.02 13.13 -5.25
C ALA A 14 0.33 11.70 -5.70
N THR A 15 1.36 11.53 -6.54
CA THR A 15 1.95 10.22 -6.84
C THR A 15 2.52 9.57 -5.58
N LEU A 16 3.26 10.31 -4.76
CA LEU A 16 3.78 9.84 -3.47
C LEU A 16 2.62 9.42 -2.54
N ARG A 17 1.56 10.23 -2.45
CA ARG A 17 0.35 9.91 -1.68
C ARG A 17 -0.36 8.66 -2.20
N ALA A 18 -0.39 8.45 -3.51
CA ALA A 18 -0.98 7.26 -4.13
C ALA A 18 -0.15 6.00 -3.87
N VAL A 19 1.18 6.11 -3.90
CA VAL A 19 2.11 5.03 -3.51
C VAL A 19 1.92 4.69 -2.03
N LEU A 20 1.85 5.69 -1.15
CA LEU A 20 1.56 5.50 0.27
C LEU A 20 0.21 4.80 0.49
N TRP A 21 -0.84 5.16 -0.25
CA TRP A 21 -2.14 4.46 -0.19
C TRP A 21 -2.10 3.02 -0.69
N SER A 22 -1.19 2.69 -1.61
CA SER A 22 -1.03 1.34 -2.15
C SER A 22 -0.37 0.38 -1.15
N PHE A 23 0.47 0.89 -0.24
CA PHE A 23 1.04 0.12 0.87
C PHE A 23 0.09 -0.04 2.06
N VAL A 24 -0.85 0.89 2.25
CA VAL A 24 -1.91 0.79 3.28
C VAL A 24 -2.97 -0.28 2.93
N GLY A 25 -3.04 -0.74 1.68
CA GLY A 25 -3.77 -1.98 1.36
C GLY A 25 -5.30 -1.84 1.30
N VAL A 26 -5.83 -0.88 0.51
CA VAL A 26 -7.28 -0.61 0.43
C VAL A 26 -8.11 -1.71 -0.22
N ARG A 27 -7.54 -2.54 -1.09
CA ARG A 27 -8.37 -3.37 -1.99
C ARG A 27 -8.04 -4.87 -1.92
N LYS A 28 -8.26 -5.48 -0.76
CA LYS A 28 -8.40 -6.95 -0.66
C LYS A 28 -9.52 -7.32 0.31
N ARG A 29 -10.76 -6.99 -0.07
CA ARG A 29 -11.98 -7.51 0.59
C ARG A 29 -12.79 -8.45 -0.31
N HIS A 30 -12.35 -8.73 -1.55
CA HIS A 30 -13.22 -9.36 -2.55
C HIS A 30 -12.90 -10.84 -2.86
N ALA A 31 -11.96 -11.45 -2.15
CA ALA A 31 -11.64 -12.89 -2.28
C ALA A 31 -11.47 -13.54 -0.90
N TYR A 32 -12.18 -13.01 0.10
CA TYR A 32 -12.04 -13.44 1.50
C TYR A 32 -13.02 -14.57 1.84
N ASP A 33 -14.21 -14.61 1.23
CA ASP A 33 -15.27 -15.50 1.71
C ASP A 33 -15.23 -16.93 1.16
N GLU A 34 -14.58 -17.17 0.01
CA GLU A 34 -14.42 -18.54 -0.54
C GLU A 34 -13.13 -19.23 -0.07
N ASP A 35 -12.01 -18.51 0.06
CA ASP A 35 -10.70 -19.08 0.43
C ASP A 35 -10.41 -19.08 1.93
N ALA A 36 -11.08 -18.25 2.75
CA ALA A 36 -10.84 -18.20 4.21
C ALA A 36 -11.30 -19.47 4.96
N ARG A 37 -12.01 -20.38 4.30
CA ARG A 37 -12.33 -21.71 4.87
C ARG A 37 -11.20 -22.72 4.71
N THR A 38 -10.25 -22.49 3.80
CA THR A 38 -9.18 -23.44 3.46
C THR A 38 -7.79 -22.88 3.81
N LEU A 39 -7.58 -21.56 3.77
CA LEU A 39 -6.33 -20.95 4.21
C LEU A 39 -6.37 -20.61 5.70
N ASP A 40 -5.43 -21.19 6.44
CA ASP A 40 -5.16 -20.89 7.83
C ASP A 40 -4.99 -19.37 8.07
N PRO A 41 -5.91 -18.71 8.81
CA PRO A 41 -5.86 -17.26 9.07
C PRO A 41 -4.52 -16.79 9.67
N ARG A 42 -3.86 -17.67 10.42
CA ARG A 42 -2.50 -17.49 10.97
C ARG A 42 -1.45 -17.22 9.87
N ALA A 43 -1.52 -17.90 8.72
CA ALA A 43 -0.56 -17.74 7.63
C ALA A 43 -0.70 -16.36 6.97
N VAL A 44 -1.92 -15.87 6.83
CA VAL A 44 -2.21 -14.53 6.25
C VAL A 44 -1.66 -13.43 7.16
N ILE A 45 -1.83 -13.57 8.48
CA ILE A 45 -1.30 -12.62 9.47
C ILE A 45 0.24 -12.59 9.40
N VAL A 46 0.89 -13.76 9.41
CA VAL A 46 2.35 -13.85 9.33
C VAL A 46 2.88 -13.29 8.00
N ALA A 47 2.23 -13.62 6.87
CA ALA A 47 2.61 -13.09 5.56
C ALA A 47 2.47 -11.56 5.49
N GLY A 48 1.40 -11.00 6.06
CA GLY A 48 1.21 -9.55 6.15
C GLY A 48 2.28 -8.85 7.00
N LEU A 49 2.66 -9.44 8.13
CA LEU A 49 3.71 -8.92 9.00
C LEU A 49 5.08 -8.94 8.32
N ILE A 50 5.43 -10.04 7.66
CA ILE A 50 6.69 -10.18 6.92
C ILE A 50 6.74 -9.18 5.76
N ALA A 51 5.68 -9.10 4.95
CA ALA A 51 5.60 -8.17 3.83
C ALA A 51 5.69 -6.70 4.30
N GLY A 52 5.02 -6.36 5.40
CA GLY A 52 5.09 -5.03 6.02
C GLY A 52 6.49 -4.70 6.52
N LEU A 53 7.17 -5.65 7.18
CA LEU A 53 8.53 -5.47 7.68
C LEU A 53 9.52 -5.24 6.53
N ILE A 54 9.46 -6.08 5.49
CA ILE A 54 10.29 -5.94 4.29
C ILE A 54 10.07 -4.57 3.64
N PHE A 55 8.82 -4.13 3.56
CA PHE A 55 8.50 -2.83 2.97
C PHE A 55 9.16 -1.66 3.73
N VAL A 56 9.04 -1.65 5.06
CA VAL A 56 9.66 -0.61 5.90
C VAL A 56 11.18 -0.62 5.77
N LEU A 57 11.81 -1.79 5.86
CA LEU A 57 13.26 -1.93 5.71
C LEU A 57 13.76 -1.44 4.35
N THR A 58 13.00 -1.72 3.28
CA THR A 58 13.32 -1.25 1.93
C THR A 58 13.31 0.27 1.84
N ILE A 59 12.32 0.95 2.44
CA ILE A 59 12.28 2.42 2.47
C ILE A 59 13.48 2.97 3.24
N VAL A 60 13.75 2.44 4.43
CA VAL A 60 14.86 2.90 5.27
C VAL A 60 16.18 2.77 4.52
N ALA A 61 16.42 1.61 3.89
CA ALA A 61 17.62 1.37 3.09
C ALA A 61 17.79 2.38 1.95
N VAL A 62 16.72 2.65 1.19
CA VAL A 62 16.73 3.63 0.10
C VAL A 62 17.03 5.03 0.62
N VAL A 63 16.41 5.45 1.72
CA VAL A 63 16.65 6.76 2.33
C VAL A 63 18.09 6.89 2.79
N THR A 64 18.61 5.87 3.49
CA THR A 64 20.01 5.88 3.95
C THR A 64 21.01 5.89 2.80
N TRP A 65 20.68 5.28 1.66
CA TRP A 65 21.53 5.31 0.47
C TRP A 65 21.54 6.67 -0.25
N VAL A 66 20.42 7.41 -0.21
CA VAL A 66 20.32 8.73 -0.84
C VAL A 66 20.95 9.83 0.02
N VAL A 67 20.86 9.70 1.34
CA VAL A 67 21.38 10.69 2.30
C VAL A 67 22.86 10.45 2.62
N GLY A 68 23.30 9.20 2.57
CA GLY A 68 24.67 8.77 2.85
C GLY A 68 25.65 9.03 1.72
#